data_AF-A0A9D7QQ12-F1
#
_entry.id   AF-A0A9D7QQ12-F1
#
_cell.length_a   1.000
_cell.length_b   1.000
_cell.length_c   1.000
_cell.angle_alpha   90.00
_cell.angle_beta   90.00
_cell.angle_gamma   90.00
#
_symmetry.space_group_name_H-M   'P 1'
#
loop_
_entity.id
_entity.type
_entity.pdbx_description
1 polymer ?
#
loop_
_entity_poly.entity_id
_entity_poly.type
_entity_poly.pdbx_seq_one_letter_code
_entity_poly.pdbx_strand_id
1 'polypeptide(L)'
;MPVITGRLHSTQYLTLLQNGEYEPNYIYDGNNNFNYNAFNIDFIYSWQFSPGSNLSVAYKNAIEADEPGILKRPTYQKNLSDVLSDTQTNSISIKVLYYLDYLWIRKNLRMK
;
A
#
# COMPACT_ATOMS: atom_id res chain seq x y z
N MET A 1 -1.00 -11.31 7.06
CA MET A 1 -0.77 -10.27 6.04
C MET A 1 -0.03 -10.91 4.88
N PRO A 2 -0.51 -10.82 3.64
CA PRO A 2 0.16 -11.41 2.48
C PRO A 2 1.23 -10.47 1.95
N VAL A 3 2.43 -11.00 1.72
CA VAL A 3 3.45 -10.37 0.88
C VAL A 3 3.20 -10.86 -0.54
N ILE A 4 3.05 -9.94 -1.49
CA ILE A 4 2.93 -10.30 -2.91
C ILE A 4 4.30 -10.05 -3.53
N THR A 5 4.96 -11.13 -3.94
CA THR A 5 6.23 -11.10 -4.68
C THR A 5 5.98 -11.65 -6.06
N GLY A 6 6.21 -10.82 -7.09
CA GLY A 6 6.11 -11.20 -8.50
C GLY A 6 7.48 -11.21 -9.16
N ARG A 7 7.79 -12.26 -9.91
CA ARG A 7 8.95 -12.31 -10.81
C ARG A 7 8.43 -12.42 -12.24
N LEU A 8 8.71 -11.43 -13.09
CA LEU A 8 8.48 -11.53 -14.53
C LEU A 8 9.77 -11.95 -15.23
N HIS A 9 9.66 -12.97 -16.08
CA HIS A 9 10.73 -13.49 -16.90
C HIS A 9 10.31 -13.44 -18.37
N SER A 10 10.95 -12.59 -19.15
CA SER A 10 10.69 -12.48 -20.60
C SER A 10 11.56 -13.47 -21.36
N THR A 11 10.94 -14.39 -22.10
CA THR A 11 11.62 -15.43 -22.88
C THR A 11 11.91 -15.02 -24.32
N GLN A 12 11.26 -13.98 -24.83
CA GLN A 12 11.45 -13.46 -26.19
C GLN A 12 11.20 -11.96 -26.24
N TYR A 13 12.06 -11.23 -26.93
CA TYR A 13 11.91 -9.79 -27.16
C TYR A 13 11.52 -9.56 -28.62
N LEU A 14 10.56 -8.67 -28.86
CA LEU A 14 10.07 -8.34 -30.20
C LEU A 14 10.38 -6.86 -30.49
N THR A 15 10.76 -6.55 -31.71
CA THR A 15 10.90 -5.16 -32.18
C THR A 15 9.67 -4.78 -32.97
N LEU A 16 9.04 -3.65 -32.63
CA LEU A 16 7.96 -3.07 -33.41
C LEU A 16 8.53 -2.42 -34.67
N LEU A 17 8.10 -2.89 -35.83
CA LEU A 17 8.46 -2.31 -37.12
C LEU A 17 7.56 -1.12 -37.46
N GLN A 18 8.04 -0.25 -38.35
CA GLN A 18 7.32 0.96 -38.76
C GLN A 18 6.01 0.66 -39.52
N ASN A 19 5.86 -0.55 -40.06
CA ASN A 19 4.63 -1.05 -40.67
C ASN A 19 3.61 -1.58 -39.64
N GLY A 20 3.94 -1.57 -38.34
CA GLY A 20 3.09 -2.05 -37.25
C GLY A 20 3.19 -3.55 -36.95
N GLU A 21 4.05 -4.29 -37.66
CA GLU A 21 4.31 -5.70 -37.41
C GLU A 21 5.41 -5.89 -36.37
N TYR A 22 5.49 -7.10 -35.80
CA TYR A 22 6.48 -7.46 -34.79
C TYR A 22 7.46 -8.49 -35.34
N GLU A 23 8.77 -8.26 -35.17
CA GLU A 23 9.79 -9.25 -35.49
C GLU A 23 10.59 -9.66 -34.25
N PRO A 24 10.98 -10.94 -34.12
CA PRO A 24 11.86 -11.40 -33.04
C PRO A 24 13.19 -10.65 -33.03
N ASN A 25 13.54 -10.12 -31.86
CA ASN A 25 14.80 -9.44 -31.62
C ASN A 25 15.80 -10.42 -30.96
N TYR A 26 16.58 -11.08 -31.80
CA TYR A 26 17.60 -12.05 -31.37
C TYR A 26 18.89 -11.41 -30.82
N ILE A 27 19.02 -10.08 -30.91
CA ILE A 27 20.24 -9.34 -30.55
C ILE A 27 20.04 -8.57 -29.23
N TYR A 28 18.80 -8.47 -28.74
CA TYR A 28 18.50 -7.82 -27.48
C TYR A 28 19.00 -8.66 -26.30
N ASP A 29 20.05 -8.18 -25.64
CA ASP A 29 20.68 -8.78 -24.47
C ASP A 29 20.33 -8.07 -23.15
N GLY A 30 19.40 -7.12 -23.20
CA GLY A 30 18.96 -6.36 -22.04
C GLY A 30 18.29 -7.23 -20.99
N ASN A 31 18.71 -7.10 -19.73
CA ASN A 31 18.07 -7.77 -18.61
C ASN A 31 16.82 -7.01 -18.17
N ASN A 32 15.64 -7.44 -18.63
CA ASN A 32 14.34 -6.90 -18.19
C ASN A 32 13.70 -7.67 -17.04
N ASN A 33 14.47 -8.52 -16.34
CA ASN A 33 13.94 -9.14 -15.13
C ASN A 33 13.79 -8.05 -14.05
N PHE A 34 12.56 -7.84 -13.60
CA PHE A 34 12.26 -6.99 -12.45
C PHE A 34 11.64 -7.83 -11.32
N ASN A 35 11.92 -7.41 -10.09
CA ASN A 35 11.28 -7.92 -8.91
C ASN A 35 10.34 -6.85 -8.37
N TYR A 36 9.07 -7.22 -8.17
CA TYR A 36 8.06 -6.37 -7.56
C TYR A 36 7.75 -6.87 -6.16
N ASN A 37 7.90 -5.99 -5.16
CA ASN A 37 7.53 -6.28 -3.78
C ASN A 37 6.48 -5.27 -3.31
N ALA A 38 5.33 -5.78 -2.85
CA ALA A 38 4.30 -4.99 -2.20
C ALA A 38 4.09 -5.44 -0.75
N PHE A 39 4.12 -4.49 0.18
CA PHE A 39 3.88 -4.72 1.61
C PHE A 39 2.82 -3.75 2.15
N ASN A 40 1.78 -4.30 2.78
CA ASN A 40 0.64 -3.52 3.30
C ASN A 40 0.47 -3.74 4.81
N ILE A 41 0.36 -2.66 5.58
CA ILE A 41 0.00 -2.65 7.00
C ILE A 41 -1.36 -1.96 7.15
N ASP A 42 -2.32 -2.67 7.76
CA ASP A 42 -3.62 -2.12 8.16
C ASP A 42 -3.75 -2.21 9.68
N PHE A 43 -3.96 -1.06 10.34
CA PHE A 43 -4.30 -0.96 11.75
C PHE A 43 -5.70 -0.35 11.91
N ILE A 44 -6.58 -1.06 12.61
CA ILE A 44 -7.96 -0.63 12.85
C ILE A 44 -8.23 -0.69 14.35
N TYR A 45 -8.59 0.46 14.92
CA TYR A 45 -8.99 0.60 16.31
C TYR A 45 -10.44 1.10 16.37
N SER A 46 -11.27 0.45 17.19
CA SER A 46 -12.65 0.85 17.41
C SER A 46 -12.93 0.87 18.91
N TRP A 47 -13.35 2.03 19.41
CA TRP A 47 -13.66 2.25 20.82
C TRP A 47 -15.05 2.83 20.99
N GLN A 48 -15.92 2.09 21.69
CA GLN A 48 -17.20 2.58 22.14
C GLN A 48 -17.02 3.27 23.50
N PHE A 49 -17.05 4.60 23.50
CA PHE A 49 -16.83 5.40 24.72
C PHE A 49 -18.11 5.74 25.46
N SER A 50 -19.27 5.63 24.80
CA SER A 50 -20.58 5.67 25.46
C SER A 50 -21.59 4.81 24.69
N PRO A 51 -22.76 4.47 25.27
CA PRO A 51 -23.78 3.71 24.56
C PRO A 51 -24.14 4.39 23.24
N GLY A 52 -23.94 3.68 22.14
CA GLY A 52 -24.11 4.19 20.78
C GLY A 52 -22.96 5.08 20.25
N SER A 53 -22.19 5.75 21.11
CA SER A 53 -21.11 6.64 20.64
C SER A 53 -19.79 5.91 20.48
N ASN A 54 -19.21 6.02 19.29
CA ASN A 54 -18.04 5.25 18.87
C ASN A 54 -16.96 6.17 18.28
N LEU A 55 -15.72 5.87 18.58
CA LEU A 55 -14.52 6.36 17.90
C LEU A 55 -13.95 5.21 17.08
N SER A 56 -13.66 5.45 15.81
CA SER A 56 -12.95 4.51 14.95
C SER A 56 -11.74 5.18 14.32
N VAL A 57 -10.59 4.54 14.39
CA VAL A 57 -9.33 4.98 13.78
C VAL A 57 -8.86 3.87 12.85
N ALA A 58 -8.61 4.21 11.60
CA ALA A 58 -8.01 3.33 10.62
C ALA A 58 -6.71 3.96 10.10
N TYR A 59 -5.63 3.21 10.17
CA TYR A 59 -4.34 3.58 9.63
C TYR A 59 -3.93 2.53 8.61
N LYS A 60 -3.58 2.98 7.42
CA LYS A 60 -3.10 2.13 6.33
C LYS A 60 -1.77 2.65 5.85
N ASN A 61 -0.84 1.73 5.62
CA ASN A 61 0.45 1.99 5.03
C ASN A 61 0.67 0.96 3.92
N ALA A 62 0.86 1.44 2.70
CA ALA A 62 1.17 0.62 1.53
C ALA A 62 2.57 1.00 1.05
N ILE A 63 3.43 0.01 0.89
CA ILE A 63 4.81 0.17 0.45
C ILE A 63 4.96 -0.61 -0.85
N GLU A 64 5.40 0.09 -1.89
CA GLU A 64 5.65 -0.46 -3.22
C GLU A 64 7.13 -0.25 -3.54
N ALA A 65 7.83 -1.34 -3.82
CA ALA A 65 9.26 -1.33 -4.13
C ALA A 65 9.51 -2.01 -5.49
N ASP A 66 10.03 -1.20 -6.42
CA ASP A 66 10.36 -1.60 -7.79
C ASP A 66 11.89 -1.67 -7.94
N GLU A 67 12.48 -2.87 -7.85
CA GLU A 67 13.93 -3.05 -8.09
C GLU A 67 14.19 -3.68 -9.48
N PRO A 68 14.67 -2.88 -10.47
CA PRO A 68 15.19 -3.41 -11.71
C PRO A 68 16.56 -4.05 -11.47
N GLY A 69 16.70 -5.33 -11.84
CA GLY A 69 17.96 -6.06 -11.72
C GLY A 69 17.95 -7.10 -10.61
N ILE A 70 18.00 -8.37 -11.00
CA ILE A 70 18.23 -9.48 -10.09
C ILE A 70 19.62 -9.29 -9.45
N LEU A 71 19.71 -9.40 -8.12
CA LEU A 71 20.94 -9.61 -7.33
C LEU A 71 21.70 -8.38 -6.80
N LYS A 72 21.09 -7.48 -6.02
CA LYS A 72 21.90 -6.59 -5.14
C LYS A 72 22.05 -7.00 -3.69
N ARG A 73 21.25 -7.92 -3.13
CA ARG A 73 21.22 -8.10 -1.66
C ARG A 73 21.06 -9.56 -1.21
N PRO A 74 22.11 -10.20 -0.68
CA PRO A 74 22.11 -11.62 -0.31
C PRO A 74 21.39 -11.96 1.00
N THR A 75 20.77 -10.99 1.69
CA THR A 75 20.20 -11.22 3.04
C THR A 75 18.77 -10.70 3.13
N TYR A 76 17.83 -11.58 3.46
CA TYR A 76 16.38 -11.31 3.58
C TYR A 76 16.07 -10.15 4.55
N GLN A 77 16.83 -10.02 5.63
CA GLN A 77 16.68 -8.94 6.61
C GLN A 77 17.01 -7.56 6.03
N LYS A 78 18.01 -7.48 5.14
CA LYS A 78 18.43 -6.22 4.53
C LYS A 78 17.39 -5.76 3.51
N ASN A 79 16.92 -6.68 2.66
CA ASN A 79 15.82 -6.43 1.73
C ASN A 79 14.54 -5.96 2.44
N LEU A 80 14.17 -6.57 3.57
CA LEU A 80 13.00 -6.13 4.33
C LEU A 80 13.19 -4.70 4.87
N SER A 81 14.39 -4.36 5.36
CA SER A 81 14.69 -3.00 5.82
C SER A 81 14.67 -1.99 4.69
N ASP A 82 15.15 -2.36 3.50
CA ASP A 82 15.18 -1.49 2.32
C ASP A 82 13.76 -1.26 1.79
N VAL A 83 12.94 -2.32 1.67
CA VAL A 83 11.53 -2.21 1.31
C VAL A 83 10.79 -1.35 2.32
N LEU A 84 10.99 -1.55 3.63
CA LEU A 84 10.39 -0.71 4.67
C LEU A 84 10.86 0.76 4.62
N SER A 85 11.90 1.10 3.88
CA SER A 85 12.37 2.48 3.68
C SER A 85 11.96 3.09 2.33
N ASP A 86 11.34 2.28 1.46
CA ASP A 86 10.95 2.69 0.11
C ASP A 86 9.71 3.59 0.12
N THR A 87 9.30 4.10 -1.05
CA THR A 87 8.18 5.06 -1.12
C THR A 87 6.90 4.49 -0.50
N GLN A 88 6.42 5.13 0.57
CA GLN A 88 5.27 4.64 1.33
C GLN A 88 4.04 5.54 1.12
N THR A 89 2.94 4.91 0.75
CA THR A 89 1.61 5.54 0.74
C THR A 89 0.97 5.36 2.11
N ASN A 90 0.90 6.45 2.88
CA ASN A 90 0.31 6.49 4.20
C ASN A 90 -1.10 7.09 4.14
N SER A 91 -2.06 6.49 4.84
CA SER A 91 -3.43 7.00 4.94
C SER A 91 -3.98 6.80 6.35
N ILE A 92 -4.45 7.88 6.95
CA ILE A 92 -5.09 7.87 8.27
C ILE A 92 -6.54 8.35 8.15
N SER A 93 -7.46 7.63 8.80
CA SER A 93 -8.88 7.93 8.81
C SER A 93 -9.41 7.85 10.24
N ILE A 94 -10.11 8.90 10.67
CA ILE A 94 -10.68 9.01 12.02
C ILE A 94 -12.17 9.29 11.86
N LYS A 95 -13.00 8.51 12.54
CA LYS A 95 -14.46 8.63 12.56
C LYS A 95 -14.95 8.73 14.00
N VAL A 96 -15.74 9.77 14.27
CA VAL A 96 -16.42 9.94 15.57
C VAL A 96 -17.92 9.94 15.33
N LEU A 97 -18.63 9.06 16.02
CA LEU A 97 -20.08 9.04 16.10
C LEU A 97 -20.47 9.36 17.54
N TYR A 98 -21.24 10.44 17.74
CA TYR A 98 -21.68 10.86 19.06
C TYR A 98 -23.19 11.09 19.09
N TYR A 99 -23.87 10.48 20.05
CA TYR A 99 -25.30 10.66 20.27
C TYR A 99 -25.53 11.80 21.26
N LEU A 100 -26.15 12.87 20.79
CA LEU A 100 -26.51 14.04 21.57
C LEU A 100 -27.95 13.89 22.12
N ASP A 101 -28.11 13.95 23.44
CA ASP A 101 -29.43 14.10 24.06
C ASP A 101 -29.85 15.58 24.05
N TYR A 102 -30.86 15.90 23.24
CA TYR A 102 -31.40 17.25 23.10
C TYR A 102 -31.95 17.82 24.42
N LEU A 103 -32.57 16.99 25.27
CA LEU A 103 -33.16 17.44 26.54
C LEU A 103 -32.07 17.86 27.52
N TRP A 104 -30.96 17.11 27.55
CA TRP A 104 -29.80 17.44 28.38
C TRP A 104 -29.14 18.76 27.94
N ILE A 105 -28.94 18.94 26.63
CA ILE A 105 -28.35 20.17 26.06
C ILE A 105 -29.23 21.38 26.37
N ARG A 106 -30.55 21.28 26.14
CA ARG A 106 -31.49 22.36 26.40
C ARG A 106 -31.52 22.76 27.87
N LYS A 107 -31.43 21.80 28.80
CA LYS A 107 -31.42 22.08 30.24
C LYS A 107 -30.17 22.86 30.66
N ASN A 108 -28.99 22.48 30.16
CA ASN A 108 -27.74 23.17 30.49
C ASN A 108 -27.64 24.57 29.87
N LEU A 109 -28.19 24.76 28.67
CA LEU A 109 -28.25 26.08 28.03
C LEU A 109 -29.23 27.05 28.71
N ARG A 110 -30.27 26.54 29.39
CA ARG A 110 -31.26 27.36 30.12
C ARG A 110 -30.84 27.71 31.56
N MET A 111 -29.76 27.10 32.06
CA MET A 111 -29.21 27.37 33.41
C MET A 111 -28.02 28.33 33.39
N LYS A 112 -27.72 28.95 32.24
CA LYS A 112 -26.91 30.16 32.11
C LYS A 112 -27.81 31.32 31.77
#